data_AF-A0A923K6M7-F1
#
_entry.id   AF-A0A923K6M7-F1
#
_cell.length_a   1.000
_cell.length_b   1.000
_cell.length_c   1.000
_cell.angle_alpha   90.00
_cell.angle_beta   90.00
_cell.angle_gamma   90.00
#
_symmetry.space_group_name_H-M   'P 1'
#
loop_
_entity.id
_entity.type
_entity.pdbx_description
1 polymer ?
#
loop_
_entity_poly.entity_id
_entity_poly.type
_entity_poly.pdbx_seq_one_letter_code
_entity_poly.pdbx_strand_id
1 'polypeptide(L)' 'TNASGGNFESLAINSTPAVTNVTDTMDTSTVNLTATPSVAEGGTIVYTATVGAPVTGSPVIVSLANGQTITIPVGQSSGT' A
#
# COMPACT_ATOMS: atom_id res chain seq x y z
N THR A 1 -5.50 -2.74 53.64
CA THR A 1 -5.65 -1.33 54.05
C THR A 1 -7.12 -0.98 53.97
N ASN A 2 -7.80 -0.95 55.13
CA ASN A 2 -9.11 -0.30 55.22
C ASN A 2 -8.94 1.18 54.86
N ALA A 3 -9.78 1.70 53.97
CA ALA A 3 -9.98 3.14 53.84
C ALA A 3 -11.31 3.47 54.53
N SER A 4 -11.24 4.23 55.63
CA SER A 4 -12.40 4.80 56.31
C SER A 4 -12.25 6.32 56.29
N GLY A 5 -13.25 7.02 55.76
CA GLY A 5 -13.43 8.46 55.96
C GLY A 5 -13.77 9.24 54.69
N GLY A 6 -14.73 10.17 54.84
CA GLY A 6 -14.67 11.48 54.19
C GLY A 6 -15.45 11.67 52.88
N ASN A 7 -16.29 12.72 52.87
CA ASN A 7 -16.64 13.59 51.74
C ASN A 7 -16.73 13.00 50.31
N PHE A 8 -17.97 12.75 49.86
CA PHE A 8 -18.46 12.92 48.47
C PHE A 8 -17.54 12.57 47.31
N GLU A 9 -16.87 11.42 47.33
CA GLU A 9 -16.12 10.95 46.17
C GLU A 9 -17.09 10.60 45.03
N SER A 10 -17.47 11.62 44.27
CA SER A 10 -18.25 11.52 43.06
C SER A 10 -17.37 10.84 42.01
N LEU A 11 -17.43 9.51 41.99
CA LEU A 11 -16.79 8.72 40.95
C LEU A 11 -17.60 8.87 39.66
N ALA A 12 -17.37 9.98 38.95
CA ALA A 12 -17.91 10.20 37.63
C ALA A 12 -17.24 9.23 36.65
N ILE A 13 -17.87 8.09 36.40
CA ILE A 13 -17.46 7.19 35.33
C ILE A 13 -17.84 7.88 34.02
N ASN A 14 -16.83 8.33 33.27
CA ASN A 14 -17.04 8.85 31.94
C ASN A 14 -17.58 7.71 31.05
N SER A 15 -18.85 7.78 30.67
CA SER A 15 -19.53 6.80 29.83
C SER A 15 -19.29 7.01 28.33
N THR A 16 -18.43 7.95 27.93
CA THR A 16 -18.07 8.12 26.53
C THR A 16 -17.16 6.97 26.09
N PRO A 17 -17.57 6.15 25.10
CA PRO A 17 -16.73 5.11 24.55
C PRO A 17 -15.46 5.74 23.97
N ALA A 18 -14.31 5.13 24.22
CA ALA A 18 -13.09 5.48 23.49
C ALA A 18 -13.30 5.09 22.01
N VAL A 19 -13.47 6.09 21.15
CA VAL A 19 -13.60 5.86 19.71
C VAL A 19 -12.20 5.76 19.12
N THR A 20 -11.77 4.55 18.80
CA THR A 20 -10.59 4.32 17.96
C THR A 20 -11.04 4.37 16.50
N ASN A 21 -10.94 5.54 15.88
CA ASN A 21 -11.12 5.65 14.44
C ASN A 21 -9.95 4.93 13.74
N VAL A 22 -10.25 3.79 13.12
CA VAL A 22 -9.34 3.15 12.18
C VAL A 22 -9.57 3.79 10.82
N THR A 23 -8.70 4.72 10.44
CA THR A 23 -8.66 5.26 9.09
C THR A 23 -7.89 4.28 8.22
N ASP A 24 -8.60 3.48 7.43
CA ASP A 24 -7.99 2.75 6.32
C ASP A 24 -7.78 3.74 5.17
N THR A 25 -6.54 3.91 4.74
CA THR A 25 -6.21 4.77 3.60
C THR A 25 -6.48 3.99 2.33
N MET A 26 -7.35 4.51 1.46
CA MET A 26 -7.53 3.95 0.13
C MET A 26 -6.28 4.21 -0.71
N ASP A 27 -5.33 3.27 -0.71
CA ASP A 27 -4.11 3.35 -1.50
C ASP A 27 -4.41 3.09 -2.98
N THR A 28 -4.60 4.17 -3.75
CA THR A 28 -4.70 4.07 -5.20
C THR A 28 -3.31 3.86 -5.80
N SER A 29 -2.97 2.61 -6.12
CA SER A 29 -1.75 2.32 -6.88
C SER A 29 -2.00 2.48 -8.37
N THR A 30 -1.54 3.60 -8.95
CA THR A 30 -1.53 3.79 -10.41
C THR A 30 -0.36 3.03 -11.01
N VAL A 31 -0.65 2.14 -11.96
CA VAL A 31 0.37 1.43 -12.75
C VAL A 31 0.62 2.21 -14.03
N ASN A 32 1.88 2.57 -14.30
CA ASN A 32 2.29 3.19 -15.54
C ASN A 32 3.18 2.21 -16.33
N LEU A 33 2.80 1.91 -17.57
CA LEU A 33 3.55 1.03 -18.47
C LEU A 33 4.13 1.86 -19.60
N THR A 34 5.45 1.91 -19.70
CA THR A 34 6.16 2.55 -20.81
C THR A 34 6.88 1.51 -21.65
N ALA A 35 7.00 1.79 -22.94
CA ALA A 35 7.76 0.98 -23.89
C ALA A 35 8.70 1.88 -24.68
N THR A 36 9.80 1.32 -25.18
CA THR A 36 10.66 2.05 -26.11
C THR A 36 9.89 2.41 -27.39
N PRO A 37 9.83 3.71 -27.79
CA PRO A 37 8.86 4.21 -28.76
C PRO A 37 9.12 3.79 -30.22
N SER A 38 10.35 3.43 -30.57
CA SER A 38 10.68 2.84 -31.86
C SER A 38 11.97 2.03 -31.76
N VAL A 39 12.01 0.92 -32.49
CA VAL A 39 13.20 0.10 -32.70
C VAL A 39 13.40 -0.07 -34.20
N ALA A 40 14.66 -0.14 -34.66
CA ALA A 40 14.96 -0.59 -36.01
C ALA A 40 14.51 -2.06 -36.18
N GLU A 41 14.33 -2.54 -37.42
CA GLU A 41 14.04 -3.96 -37.66
C GLU A 41 15.09 -4.83 -36.97
N GLY A 42 14.64 -5.70 -36.05
CA GLY A 42 15.50 -6.55 -35.23
C GLY A 42 15.91 -5.98 -33.86
N GLY A 43 15.46 -4.78 -33.48
CA GLY A 43 15.73 -4.20 -32.16
C GLY A 43 14.89 -4.80 -31.04
N THR A 44 15.40 -4.75 -29.81
CA THR A 44 14.69 -5.23 -28.61
C THR A 44 13.79 -4.12 -28.05
N ILE A 45 12.49 -4.41 -27.88
CA ILE A 45 11.58 -3.53 -27.15
C ILE A 45 11.77 -3.80 -25.65
N VAL A 46 12.04 -2.76 -24.88
CA VAL A 46 12.08 -2.84 -23.41
C VAL A 46 10.78 -2.24 -22.87
N TYR A 47 10.09 -3.00 -22.04
CA TYR A 47 8.91 -2.55 -21.32
C TYR A 47 9.29 -2.28 -19.87
N THR A 48 8.83 -1.16 -19.31
CA THR A 48 9.05 -0.84 -17.90
C THR A 48 7.71 -0.58 -17.24
N ALA A 49 7.36 -1.39 -16.25
CA ALA A 49 6.20 -1.15 -15.40
C ALA A 49 6.64 -0.38 -14.15
N THR A 50 5.87 0.65 -13.78
CA THR A 50 6.10 1.44 -12.56
C THR A 50 4.81 1.59 -11.77
N VAL A 51 4.91 1.52 -10.45
CA VAL A 51 3.82 1.72 -9.50
C VAL A 51 4.11 2.93 -8.61
N GLY A 52 3.05 3.62 -8.16
CA GLY A 52 3.18 4.85 -7.37
C GLY A 52 3.81 4.70 -5.97
N ALA A 53 3.95 3.47 -5.47
CA ALA A 53 4.55 3.16 -4.17
C ALA A 53 5.22 1.77 -4.20
N PRO A 54 6.17 1.48 -3.29
CA PRO A 54 6.78 0.17 -3.20
C PRO A 54 5.74 -0.93 -2.99
N VAL A 55 5.87 -2.04 -3.71
CA VAL A 55 4.98 -3.19 -3.60
C VAL A 55 5.08 -3.79 -2.20
N THR A 56 3.94 -4.06 -1.56
CA THR A 56 3.85 -4.70 -0.25
C THR A 56 3.07 -6.02 -0.33
N GLY A 57 3.35 -6.94 0.59
CA GLY A 57 2.64 -8.23 0.71
C GLY A 57 3.01 -9.27 -0.34
N SER A 58 2.86 -8.98 -1.64
CA SER A 58 3.16 -9.92 -2.73
C SER A 58 3.58 -9.20 -4.02
N PRO A 59 4.43 -9.82 -4.86
CA PRO A 59 4.88 -9.21 -6.11
C PRO A 59 3.72 -8.86 -7.05
N VAL A 60 3.88 -7.76 -7.79
CA VAL A 60 2.96 -7.40 -8.87
C VAL A 60 3.44 -8.02 -10.17
N ILE A 61 2.55 -8.72 -10.88
CA ILE A 61 2.83 -9.33 -12.17
C ILE A 61 2.03 -8.60 -13.25
N VAL A 62 2.75 -8.07 -14.24
CA VAL A 62 2.16 -7.43 -15.43
C VAL A 62 2.34 -8.37 -16.61
N SER A 63 1.22 -8.87 -17.13
CA SER A 63 1.19 -9.67 -18.36
C SER A 63 1.07 -8.74 -19.56
N LEU A 64 2.01 -8.85 -20.50
CA LEU A 64 2.01 -8.09 -21.73
C LEU A 64 1.31 -8.88 -22.84
N ALA A 65 0.68 -8.18 -23.79
CA ALA A 65 -0.02 -8.81 -24.91
C ALA A 65 0.88 -9.64 -25.84
N ASN A 66 2.20 -9.39 -25.80
CA ASN A 66 3.21 -10.17 -26.51
C ASN A 66 3.60 -11.48 -25.79
N GLY A 67 2.95 -11.81 -24.68
CA GLY A 67 3.19 -13.02 -23.90
C GLY A 67 4.33 -12.92 -22.87
N GLN A 68 5.01 -11.77 -22.79
CA GLN A 68 6.04 -11.52 -21.78
C GLN A 68 5.41 -11.12 -20.43
N THR A 69 6.17 -11.30 -19.36
CA THR A 69 5.76 -10.92 -17.99
C THR A 69 6.80 -10.03 -17.33
N ILE A 70 6.34 -8.91 -16.77
CA ILE A 70 7.13 -8.05 -15.90
C ILE A 70 6.76 -8.35 -14.46
N THR A 71 7.75 -8.61 -13.60
CA THR A 71 7.54 -8.78 -12.17
C THR A 71 8.10 -7.58 -11.42
N ILE A 72 7.27 -6.94 -10.60
CA ILE A 72 7.70 -5.91 -9.64
C ILE A 72 7.75 -6.59 -8.27
N PRO A 73 8.95 -6.89 -7.74
CA PRO A 73 9.08 -7.58 -6.46
C PRO A 73 8.68 -6.67 -5.29
N VAL A 74 8.39 -7.30 -4.15
CA VAL A 74 8.09 -6.60 -2.90
C VAL A 74 9.25 -5.66 -2.53
N GLY A 75 8.92 -4.44 -2.13
CA GLY A 75 9.87 -3.38 -1.82
C GLY A 75 10.38 -2.59 -3.03
N GLN A 76 10.03 -2.99 -4.25
CA GLN A 76 10.31 -2.22 -5.46
C GLN A 76 9.07 -1.48 -5.96
N SER A 77 9.30 -0.43 -6.72
CA SER A 77 8.25 0.31 -7.43
C SER A 77 8.32 0.14 -8.94
N SER A 78 9.27 -0.65 -9.46
CA SER A 78 9.43 -0.88 -10.91
C SER A 78 9.93 -2.28 -11.26
N GLY A 79 9.69 -2.68 -12.51
CA GLY A 79 10.20 -3.90 -13.13
C GLY A 79 10.30 -3.76 -14.65
N THR A 80 11.10 -4.61 -15.28
CA THR A 80 11.32 -4.67 -16.75
C THR A 80 11.25 -6.09 -17.28
#